data_AF-A0A511HAM4-F1
#
_entry.id   AF-A0A511HAM4-F1
#
_cell.length_a   1.000
_cell.length_b   1.000
_cell.length_c   1.000
_cell.angle_alpha   90.00
_cell.angle_beta   90.00
_cell.angle_gamma   90.00
#
_symmetry.space_group_name_H-M   'P 1'
#
loop_
_entity.id
_entity.type
_entity.pdbx_description
1 polymer ?
#
loop_
_entity_poly.entity_id
_entity_poly.type
_entity_poly.pdbx_seq_one_letter_code
_entity_poly.pdbx_strand_id
1 'polypeptide(L)'
;MNPTRDLFDDVLEWPLSKVNPWLDRVTLGGPIEGEPFNWDVFAFTIAARAREERSPGWAHVALRIYDALAKQPPLGATEHSFMLSAMNLRAGLISELGEREGDPVLDSEPIVAWIQRLTTMSLEEASRWMALAQEDFRAIPIEKLLVMRRLKNALNTLAHALPKTQVEQKHPELVPWLQFRTRLP
;
A
#
# COMPACT_ATOMS: atom_id res chain seq x y z
N MET A 1 0.32 -26.37 23.90
CA MET A 1 0.61 -25.96 22.50
C MET A 1 -0.42 -24.90 22.15
N ASN A 2 0.02 -23.77 21.58
CA ASN A 2 -0.88 -22.67 21.25
C ASN A 2 -1.31 -22.86 19.78
N PRO A 3 -2.57 -23.26 19.50
CA PRO A 3 -2.99 -23.75 18.18
C PRO A 3 -2.85 -22.71 17.04
N THR A 4 -2.82 -21.42 17.38
CA THR A 4 -2.67 -20.31 16.43
C THR A 4 -1.24 -20.09 15.92
N ARG A 5 -0.21 -20.51 16.67
CA ARG A 5 1.18 -20.51 16.16
C ARG A 5 1.37 -21.59 15.11
N ASP A 6 0.74 -22.75 15.33
CA ASP A 6 0.82 -23.92 14.45
C ASP A 6 0.25 -23.62 13.06
N LEU A 7 -0.97 -23.07 13.00
CA LEU A 7 -1.61 -22.75 11.71
C LEU A 7 -0.88 -21.64 10.95
N PHE A 8 -0.36 -20.63 11.64
CA PHE A 8 0.37 -19.53 11.00
C PHE A 8 1.64 -20.05 10.31
N ASP A 9 2.45 -20.81 11.04
CA ASP A 9 3.71 -21.37 10.53
C ASP A 9 3.42 -22.40 9.42
N ASP A 10 2.42 -23.27 9.61
CA ASP A 10 2.00 -24.27 8.63
C ASP A 10 1.63 -23.63 7.28
N VAL A 11 0.81 -22.58 7.29
CA VAL A 11 0.33 -21.95 6.05
C VAL A 11 1.48 -21.26 5.31
N LEU A 12 2.48 -20.74 6.01
CA LEU A 12 3.65 -20.13 5.37
C LEU A 12 4.49 -21.15 4.59
N GLU A 13 4.51 -22.41 5.03
CA GLU A 13 5.21 -23.49 4.33
C GLU A 13 4.42 -24.04 3.12
N TRP A 14 3.12 -23.72 3.01
CA TRP A 14 2.31 -24.22 1.92
C TRP A 14 2.72 -23.63 0.56
N PRO A 15 2.56 -24.39 -0.54
CA PRO A 15 2.70 -23.84 -1.88
C PRO A 15 1.55 -22.88 -2.21
N LEU A 16 1.81 -21.92 -3.10
CA LEU A 16 0.81 -20.94 -3.55
C LEU A 16 -0.50 -21.59 -4.04
N SER A 17 -0.42 -22.76 -4.67
CA SER A 17 -1.57 -23.54 -5.15
C SER A 17 -2.49 -24.02 -4.03
N LYS A 18 -1.99 -24.11 -2.80
CA LYS A 18 -2.76 -24.49 -1.60
C LYS A 18 -3.24 -23.26 -0.83
N VAL A 19 -2.45 -22.18 -0.80
CA VAL A 19 -2.80 -20.95 -0.07
C VAL A 19 -4.01 -20.24 -0.68
N ASN A 20 -4.08 -20.08 -2.01
CA ASN A 20 -5.20 -19.38 -2.64
C ASN A 20 -6.57 -20.02 -2.34
N PRO A 21 -6.76 -21.33 -2.56
CA PRO A 21 -8.03 -21.99 -2.22
C PRO A 21 -8.37 -21.97 -0.73
N TRP A 22 -7.36 -21.86 0.14
CA TRP A 22 -7.58 -21.71 1.57
C TRP A 22 -8.07 -20.30 1.91
N LEU A 23 -7.46 -19.25 1.35
CA LEU A 23 -7.92 -17.87 1.52
C LEU A 23 -9.36 -17.66 1.06
N ASP A 24 -9.81 -18.40 0.05
CA ASP A 24 -11.17 -18.34 -0.46
C ASP A 24 -12.21 -18.92 0.51
N ARG A 25 -11.79 -19.65 1.54
CA ARG A 25 -12.66 -20.30 2.54
C ARG A 25 -12.69 -19.58 3.89
N VAL A 26 -11.84 -18.58 4.08
CA VAL A 26 -11.71 -17.85 5.35
C VAL A 26 -12.10 -16.40 5.18
N THR A 27 -12.55 -15.79 6.28
CA THR A 27 -12.83 -14.35 6.31
C THR A 27 -11.52 -13.61 6.58
N LEU A 28 -10.96 -12.98 5.54
CA LEU A 28 -9.75 -12.17 5.67
C LEU A 28 -9.94 -11.04 6.70
N GLY A 29 -9.01 -10.90 7.63
CA GLY A 29 -9.10 -9.96 8.75
C GLY A 29 -9.95 -10.46 9.93
N GLY A 30 -10.68 -11.56 9.77
CA GLY A 30 -11.49 -12.19 10.82
C GLY A 30 -10.76 -13.33 11.56
N PRO A 31 -11.38 -13.91 12.60
CA PRO A 31 -10.85 -15.11 13.23
C PRO A 31 -10.85 -16.30 12.27
N ILE A 32 -9.95 -17.26 12.48
CA ILE A 32 -9.92 -18.54 11.77
C ILE A 32 -10.31 -19.63 12.74
N GLU A 33 -11.34 -20.42 12.40
CA GLU A 33 -11.88 -21.48 13.26
C GLU A 33 -12.28 -20.98 14.67
N GLY A 34 -12.71 -19.72 14.76
CA GLY A 34 -13.09 -19.09 16.03
C GLY A 34 -11.93 -18.48 16.82
N GLU A 35 -10.69 -18.68 16.38
CA GLU A 35 -9.48 -18.20 17.05
C GLU A 35 -8.92 -16.92 16.40
N PRO A 36 -8.34 -15.99 17.18
CA PRO A 36 -7.68 -14.80 16.64
C PRO A 36 -6.51 -15.18 15.72
N PHE A 37 -6.45 -14.60 14.52
CA PHE A 37 -5.35 -14.80 13.58
C PHE A 37 -4.63 -13.49 13.27
N ASN A 38 -3.29 -13.51 13.29
CA ASN A 38 -2.48 -12.31 13.07
C ASN A 38 -2.30 -12.03 11.56
N TRP A 39 -3.37 -11.54 10.94
CA TRP A 39 -3.40 -11.22 9.50
C TRP A 39 -2.38 -10.16 9.08
N ASP A 40 -2.03 -9.21 9.94
CA ASP A 40 -1.05 -8.17 9.63
C ASP A 40 0.34 -8.77 9.45
N VAL A 41 0.79 -9.54 10.45
CA VAL A 41 2.09 -10.24 10.36
C VAL A 41 2.07 -11.26 9.21
N PHE A 42 0.94 -11.93 8.97
CA PHE A 42 0.83 -12.87 7.86
C PHE A 42 0.98 -12.15 6.50
N ALA A 43 0.26 -11.05 6.28
CA ALA A 43 0.36 -10.24 5.06
C ALA A 43 1.78 -9.69 4.87
N PHE A 44 2.41 -9.21 5.94
CA PHE A 44 3.79 -8.75 5.93
C PHE A 44 4.77 -9.84 5.51
N THR A 45 4.66 -11.04 6.09
CA THR A 45 5.54 -12.17 5.76
C THR A 45 5.35 -12.62 4.31
N ILE A 46 4.10 -12.75 3.83
CA ILE A 46 3.84 -13.09 2.43
C ILE A 46 4.35 -11.98 1.48
N ALA A 47 4.19 -10.71 1.84
CA ALA A 47 4.72 -9.60 1.05
C ALA A 47 6.26 -9.59 0.98
N ALA A 48 6.93 -9.97 2.07
CA ALA A 48 8.39 -10.14 2.09
C ALA A 48 8.82 -11.28 1.16
N ARG A 49 8.17 -12.46 1.29
CA ARG A 49 8.39 -13.62 0.42
C ARG A 49 8.16 -13.28 -1.06
N ALA A 50 7.09 -12.54 -1.37
CA ALA A 50 6.78 -12.11 -2.72
C ALA A 50 7.88 -11.27 -3.36
N ARG A 51 8.53 -10.40 -2.58
CA ARG A 51 9.67 -9.59 -3.05
C ARG A 51 10.91 -10.47 -3.25
N GLU A 52 11.24 -11.31 -2.27
CA GLU A 52 12.40 -12.20 -2.33
C GLU A 52 12.34 -13.14 -3.53
N GLU A 53 11.19 -13.79 -3.74
CA GLU A 53 10.95 -14.71 -4.86
C GLU A 53 10.60 -13.99 -6.17
N ARG A 54 10.42 -12.65 -6.16
CA ARG A 54 9.88 -11.86 -7.28
C ARG A 54 8.62 -12.48 -7.87
N SER A 55 7.69 -12.86 -6.99
CA SER A 55 6.52 -13.65 -7.34
C SER A 55 5.25 -12.79 -7.33
N PRO A 56 4.69 -12.43 -8.51
CA PRO A 56 3.37 -11.80 -8.58
C PRO A 56 2.27 -12.66 -7.94
N GLY A 57 2.42 -13.99 -7.95
CA GLY A 57 1.47 -14.90 -7.32
C GLY A 57 1.37 -14.69 -5.80
N TRP A 58 2.51 -14.65 -5.11
CA TRP A 58 2.55 -14.34 -3.68
C TRP A 58 2.17 -12.90 -3.38
N ALA A 59 2.55 -11.98 -4.27
CA ALA A 59 2.19 -10.58 -4.11
C ALA A 59 0.67 -10.38 -4.17
N HIS A 60 -0.01 -11.05 -5.11
CA HIS A 60 -1.46 -11.02 -5.21
C HIS A 60 -2.13 -11.50 -3.93
N VAL A 61 -1.59 -12.55 -3.29
CA VAL A 61 -2.07 -13.01 -1.98
C VAL A 61 -1.93 -11.93 -0.92
N ALA A 62 -0.74 -11.34 -0.75
CA ALA A 62 -0.52 -10.29 0.23
C ALA A 62 -1.45 -9.08 -0.01
N LEU A 63 -1.64 -8.69 -1.27
CA LEU A 63 -2.52 -7.58 -1.64
C LEU A 63 -3.99 -7.84 -1.28
N ARG A 64 -4.50 -9.06 -1.51
CA ARG A 64 -5.86 -9.45 -1.09
C ARG A 64 -6.04 -9.29 0.43
N ILE A 65 -5.04 -9.67 1.22
CA ILE A 65 -5.10 -9.56 2.67
C ILE A 65 -5.00 -8.09 3.10
N TYR A 66 -4.09 -7.31 2.53
CA TYR A 66 -4.00 -5.88 2.82
C TYR A 66 -5.28 -5.12 2.46
N ASP A 67 -5.93 -5.46 1.34
CA ASP A 67 -7.20 -4.85 0.95
C ASP A 67 -8.31 -5.15 1.97
N ALA A 68 -8.34 -6.37 2.53
CA ALA A 68 -9.27 -6.72 3.59
C ALA A 68 -8.98 -5.96 4.88
N LEU A 69 -7.71 -5.88 5.29
CA LEU A 69 -7.27 -5.14 6.47
C LEU A 69 -7.47 -3.62 6.34
N ALA A 70 -7.36 -3.07 5.13
CA ALA A 70 -7.64 -1.66 4.87
C ALA A 70 -9.13 -1.34 5.06
N LYS A 71 -10.03 -2.25 4.64
CA LYS A 71 -11.49 -2.08 4.79
C LYS A 71 -11.95 -2.18 6.24
N GLN A 72 -11.29 -3.02 7.04
CA GLN A 72 -11.60 -3.21 8.45
C GLN A 72 -10.31 -3.25 9.28
N PRO A 73 -9.69 -2.09 9.55
CA PRO A 73 -8.44 -2.05 10.29
C PRO A 73 -8.60 -2.58 11.72
N PRO A 74 -7.70 -3.44 12.22
CA PRO A 74 -7.66 -3.79 13.63
C PRO A 74 -7.40 -2.55 14.51
N LEU A 75 -7.73 -2.66 15.79
CA LEU A 75 -7.60 -1.55 16.75
C LEU A 75 -6.15 -1.01 16.77
N GLY A 76 -6.02 0.31 16.59
CA GLY A 76 -4.72 1.01 16.57
C GLY A 76 -4.03 1.04 15.20
N ALA A 77 -4.53 0.30 14.20
CA ALA A 77 -4.10 0.41 12.82
C ALA A 77 -5.00 1.38 12.04
N THR A 78 -4.56 1.79 10.85
CA THR A 78 -5.34 2.67 9.96
C THR A 78 -5.50 2.05 8.58
N GLU A 79 -6.56 2.42 7.87
CA GLU A 79 -6.71 2.10 6.44
C GLU A 79 -5.44 2.52 5.66
N HIS A 80 -4.94 3.73 5.94
CA HIS A 80 -3.78 4.28 5.24
C HIS A 80 -2.52 3.43 5.40
N SER A 81 -2.26 2.84 6.59
CA SER A 81 -1.07 2.00 6.79
C SER A 81 -1.11 0.74 5.93
N PHE A 82 -2.25 0.07 5.81
CA PHE A 82 -2.38 -1.13 4.96
C PHE A 82 -2.34 -0.78 3.48
N MET A 83 -3.01 0.30 3.08
CA MET A 83 -2.92 0.81 1.70
C MET A 83 -1.48 1.17 1.33
N LEU A 84 -0.73 1.82 2.22
CA LEU A 84 0.68 2.13 1.99
C LEU A 84 1.53 0.87 1.81
N SER A 85 1.34 -0.15 2.66
CA SER A 85 2.03 -1.44 2.53
C SER A 85 1.71 -2.15 1.21
N ALA A 86 0.43 -2.17 0.82
CA ALA A 86 -0.03 -2.74 -0.45
C ALA A 86 0.59 -2.01 -1.65
N MET A 87 0.55 -0.68 -1.66
CA MET A 87 1.05 0.11 -2.78
C MET A 87 2.58 0.07 -2.86
N ASN A 88 3.29 -0.01 -1.73
CA ASN A 88 4.73 -0.25 -1.72
C ASN A 88 5.11 -1.63 -2.28
N LEU A 89 4.29 -2.65 -2.04
CA LEU A 89 4.51 -3.97 -2.65
C LEU A 89 4.34 -3.92 -4.16
N ARG A 90 3.26 -3.29 -4.64
CA ARG A 90 3.03 -3.07 -6.09
C ARG A 90 4.19 -2.30 -6.72
N ALA A 91 4.53 -1.14 -6.16
CA ALA A 91 5.56 -0.28 -6.70
C ALA A 91 6.94 -0.96 -6.77
N GLY A 92 7.30 -1.73 -5.75
CA GLY A 92 8.55 -2.50 -5.74
C GLY A 92 8.57 -3.60 -6.82
N LEU A 93 7.46 -4.33 -6.99
CA LEU A 93 7.43 -5.36 -8.04
C LEU A 93 7.34 -4.77 -9.45
N ILE A 94 6.66 -3.65 -9.64
CA ILE A 94 6.67 -2.93 -10.92
C ILE A 94 8.07 -2.41 -11.24
N SER A 95 8.79 -1.85 -10.26
CA SER A 95 10.14 -1.34 -10.49
C SER A 95 11.13 -2.46 -10.88
N GLU A 96 10.92 -3.67 -10.38
CA GLU A 96 11.73 -4.85 -10.71
C GLU A 96 11.31 -5.56 -12.00
N LEU A 97 10.00 -5.77 -12.20
CA LEU A 97 9.45 -6.66 -13.24
C LEU A 97 8.82 -5.94 -14.42
N GLY A 98 8.65 -4.63 -14.35
CA GLY A 98 7.96 -3.83 -15.35
C GLY A 98 6.44 -3.76 -15.14
N GLU A 99 5.84 -2.68 -15.62
CA GLU A 99 4.39 -2.50 -15.65
C GLU A 99 3.71 -3.48 -16.60
N ARG A 100 2.53 -3.97 -16.21
CA ARG A 100 1.62 -4.75 -17.05
C ARG A 100 0.20 -4.27 -16.81
N GLU A 101 -0.37 -3.60 -17.79
CA GLU A 101 -1.74 -3.08 -17.72
C GLU A 101 -2.75 -4.21 -17.50
N GLY A 102 -3.66 -4.02 -16.53
CA GLY A 102 -4.66 -5.01 -16.14
C GLY A 102 -4.13 -6.15 -15.24
N ASP A 103 -2.81 -6.24 -15.00
CA ASP A 103 -2.26 -7.24 -14.09
C ASP A 103 -2.64 -6.92 -12.63
N PRO A 104 -3.10 -7.91 -11.85
CA PRO A 104 -3.59 -7.69 -10.50
C PRO A 104 -2.50 -7.17 -9.53
N VAL A 105 -1.22 -7.23 -9.90
CA VAL A 105 -0.08 -6.76 -9.09
C VAL A 105 0.71 -5.67 -9.80
N LEU A 106 1.01 -5.88 -11.08
CA LEU A 106 1.95 -5.10 -11.88
C LEU A 106 1.30 -3.95 -12.65
N ASP A 107 0.02 -3.70 -12.44
CA ASP A 107 -0.66 -2.49 -12.91
C ASP A 107 -0.41 -1.33 -11.94
N SER A 108 -0.06 -0.16 -12.48
CA SER A 108 0.16 1.07 -11.70
C SER A 108 -1.13 1.84 -11.41
N GLU A 109 -2.23 1.56 -12.11
CA GLU A 109 -3.51 2.25 -11.94
C GLU A 109 -4.03 2.22 -10.49
N PRO A 110 -3.92 1.12 -9.72
CA PRO A 110 -4.30 1.13 -8.31
C PRO A 110 -3.50 2.13 -7.46
N ILE A 111 -2.23 2.37 -7.78
CA ILE A 111 -1.39 3.37 -7.08
C ILE A 111 -1.86 4.78 -7.44
N VAL A 112 -2.11 5.02 -8.73
CA VAL A 112 -2.63 6.30 -9.26
C VAL A 112 -3.97 6.64 -8.61
N ALA A 113 -4.93 5.71 -8.65
CA ALA A 113 -6.26 5.89 -8.05
C ALA A 113 -6.17 6.17 -6.54
N TRP A 114 -5.22 5.53 -5.84
CA TRP A 114 -4.99 5.80 -4.43
C TRP A 114 -4.46 7.22 -4.18
N ILE A 115 -3.49 7.70 -4.98
CA ILE A 115 -2.99 9.07 -4.90
C ILE A 115 -4.10 10.08 -5.17
N GLN A 116 -4.92 9.86 -6.20
CA GLN A 116 -6.03 10.74 -6.54
C GLN A 116 -7.04 10.84 -5.37
N ARG A 117 -7.36 9.73 -4.69
CA ARG A 117 -8.20 9.75 -3.48
C ARG A 117 -7.58 10.54 -2.32
N LEU A 118 -6.26 10.53 -2.19
CA LEU A 118 -5.55 11.30 -1.15
C LEU A 118 -5.38 12.78 -1.49
N THR A 119 -5.53 13.15 -2.77
CA THR A 119 -5.38 14.51 -3.27
C THR A 119 -6.65 15.31 -3.00
N THR A 120 -6.90 15.63 -1.72
CA THR A 120 -8.09 16.35 -1.25
C THR A 120 -7.93 17.86 -1.20
N MET A 121 -6.74 18.36 -1.53
CA MET A 121 -6.42 19.78 -1.60
C MET A 121 -5.74 20.09 -2.95
N SER A 122 -5.82 21.34 -3.40
CA SER A 122 -5.12 21.76 -4.61
C SER A 122 -3.62 21.93 -4.38
N LEU A 123 -2.85 21.94 -5.46
CA LEU A 123 -1.42 22.19 -5.39
C LEU A 123 -1.11 23.61 -4.88
N GLU A 124 -1.94 24.61 -5.21
CA GLU A 124 -1.78 25.96 -4.67
C GLU A 124 -2.04 25.99 -3.17
N GLU A 125 -3.04 25.25 -2.69
CA GLU A 125 -3.31 25.15 -1.25
C GLU A 125 -2.13 24.50 -0.51
N ALA A 126 -1.64 23.35 -0.98
CA ALA A 126 -0.48 22.69 -0.40
C ALA A 126 0.76 23.60 -0.41
N SER A 127 0.97 24.35 -1.50
CA SER A 127 2.07 25.32 -1.61
C SER A 127 1.97 26.44 -0.58
N ARG A 128 0.78 26.98 -0.31
CA ARG A 128 0.57 27.98 0.74
C ARG A 128 0.88 27.43 2.13
N TRP A 129 0.43 26.21 2.42
CA TRP A 129 0.75 25.56 3.70
C TRP A 129 2.25 25.34 3.86
N MET A 130 2.95 24.92 2.80
CA MET A 130 4.40 24.73 2.86
C MET A 130 5.17 26.05 2.96
N ALA A 131 4.67 27.15 2.40
CA ALA A 131 5.25 28.47 2.63
C ALA A 131 5.11 28.89 4.10
N LEU A 132 3.91 28.73 4.68
CA LEU A 132 3.67 28.99 6.11
C LEU A 132 4.55 28.10 6.98
N ALA A 133 4.77 26.84 6.59
CA ALA A 133 5.64 25.90 7.30
C ALA A 133 7.09 26.38 7.46
N GLN A 134 7.59 27.17 6.51
CA GLN A 134 8.95 27.72 6.54
C GLN A 134 9.07 28.86 7.55
N GLU A 135 7.97 29.58 7.80
CA GLU A 135 7.91 30.68 8.76
C GLU A 135 7.58 30.18 10.17
N ASP A 136 6.49 29.41 10.29
CA ASP A 136 6.04 28.79 11.52
C ASP A 136 5.32 27.45 11.26
N PHE A 137 6.07 26.36 11.39
CA PHE A 137 5.53 24.99 11.25
C PHE A 137 4.37 24.69 12.22
N ARG A 138 4.34 25.32 13.40
CA ARG A 138 3.31 25.07 14.42
C ARG A 138 1.98 25.73 14.08
N ALA A 139 1.98 26.69 13.14
CA ALA A 139 0.78 27.35 12.67
C ALA A 139 -0.07 26.47 11.73
N ILE A 140 0.47 25.34 11.26
CA ILE A 140 -0.25 24.43 10.36
C ILE A 140 -1.16 23.50 11.17
N PRO A 141 -2.46 23.41 10.85
CA PRO A 141 -3.34 22.43 11.46
C PRO A 141 -2.82 21.00 11.29
N ILE A 142 -2.88 20.20 12.35
CA ILE A 142 -2.36 18.83 12.36
C ILE A 142 -3.02 17.96 11.29
N GLU A 143 -4.28 18.18 10.99
CA GLU A 143 -5.04 17.47 9.95
C GLU A 143 -4.44 17.73 8.56
N LYS A 144 -4.02 18.98 8.28
CA LYS A 144 -3.38 19.34 7.01
C LYS A 144 -2.00 18.71 6.91
N LEU A 145 -1.22 18.72 7.99
CA LEU A 145 0.05 18.01 8.06
C LEU A 145 -0.11 16.51 7.78
N LEU A 146 -1.13 15.87 8.38
CA LEU A 146 -1.41 14.45 8.17
C LEU A 146 -1.79 14.16 6.71
N VAL A 147 -2.67 14.96 6.09
CA VAL A 147 -3.02 14.78 4.68
C VAL A 147 -1.80 14.94 3.77
N MET A 148 -0.98 15.99 3.98
CA MET A 148 0.23 16.21 3.18
C MET A 148 1.25 15.08 3.34
N ARG A 149 1.44 14.56 4.56
CA ARG A 149 2.33 13.41 4.81
C ARG A 149 1.84 12.15 4.11
N ARG A 150 0.53 11.88 4.16
CA ARG A 150 -0.08 10.73 3.46
C ARG A 150 0.12 10.84 1.95
N LEU A 151 -0.10 12.04 1.39
CA LEU A 151 0.09 12.30 -0.03
C LEU A 151 1.57 12.17 -0.44
N LYS A 152 2.50 12.70 0.36
CA LYS A 152 3.95 12.52 0.15
C LYS A 152 4.33 11.06 0.07
N ASN A 153 3.88 10.26 1.03
CA ASN A 153 4.17 8.83 1.06
C ASN A 153 3.66 8.14 -0.21
N ALA A 154 2.43 8.42 -0.62
CA ALA A 154 1.85 7.85 -1.83
C ALA A 154 2.60 8.27 -3.11
N LEU A 155 2.96 9.56 -3.22
CA LEU A 155 3.77 10.07 -4.34
C LEU A 155 5.17 9.44 -4.37
N ASN A 156 5.79 9.21 -3.20
CA ASN A 156 7.09 8.53 -3.13
C ASN A 156 6.98 7.05 -3.53
N THR A 157 5.89 6.38 -3.17
CA THR A 157 5.59 5.02 -3.64
C THR A 157 5.50 4.98 -5.16
N LEU A 158 4.73 5.87 -5.79
CA LEU A 158 4.67 5.94 -7.25
C LEU A 158 6.02 6.29 -7.87
N ALA A 159 6.74 7.27 -7.31
CA ALA A 159 8.04 7.71 -7.82
C ALA A 159 9.07 6.57 -7.93
N HIS A 160 8.98 5.56 -7.06
CA HIS A 160 9.83 4.38 -7.12
C HIS A 160 9.54 3.50 -8.35
N ALA A 161 8.28 3.41 -8.78
CA ALA A 161 7.84 2.62 -9.92
C ALA A 161 7.94 3.35 -11.27
N LEU A 162 7.92 4.70 -11.26
CA LEU A 162 7.87 5.55 -12.46
C LEU A 162 8.81 5.14 -13.61
N PRO A 163 10.09 4.77 -13.40
CA PRO A 163 10.97 4.40 -14.50
C PRO A 163 10.51 3.19 -15.32
N LYS A 164 9.54 2.43 -14.81
CA LYS A 164 8.98 1.22 -15.40
C LYS A 164 7.51 1.36 -15.80
N THR A 165 6.96 2.57 -15.75
CA THR A 165 5.55 2.82 -16.09
C THR A 165 5.40 3.92 -17.14
N GLN A 166 4.19 4.07 -17.68
CA GLN A 166 3.80 5.20 -18.53
C GLN A 166 2.93 6.23 -17.78
N VAL A 167 2.98 6.25 -16.45
CA VAL A 167 2.06 7.06 -15.62
C VAL A 167 2.14 8.55 -15.94
N GLU A 168 3.33 9.11 -16.21
CA GLU A 168 3.44 10.55 -16.54
C GLU A 168 2.74 10.91 -17.86
N GLN A 169 2.62 9.96 -18.79
CA GLN A 169 1.92 10.14 -20.06
C GLN A 169 0.41 9.94 -19.91
N LYS A 170 -0.01 8.94 -19.12
CA LYS A 170 -1.42 8.60 -18.87
C LYS A 170 -2.11 9.56 -17.89
N HIS A 171 -1.37 10.07 -16.91
CA HIS A 171 -1.84 10.92 -15.81
C HIS A 171 -0.99 12.20 -15.69
N PRO A 172 -1.00 13.08 -16.71
CA PRO A 172 -0.21 14.31 -16.69
C PRO A 172 -0.57 15.23 -15.51
N GLU A 173 -1.77 15.11 -14.95
CA GLU A 173 -2.20 15.85 -13.75
C GLU A 173 -1.39 15.51 -12.49
N LEU A 174 -0.74 14.34 -12.44
CA LEU A 174 0.11 13.95 -11.32
C LEU A 174 1.54 14.50 -11.42
N VAL A 175 1.99 14.93 -12.60
CA VAL A 175 3.36 15.42 -12.82
C VAL A 175 3.70 16.60 -11.90
N PRO A 176 2.86 17.65 -11.75
CA PRO A 176 3.13 18.73 -10.82
C PRO A 176 3.25 18.26 -9.35
N TRP A 177 2.39 17.32 -8.95
CA TRP A 177 2.45 16.74 -7.60
C TRP A 177 3.71 15.90 -7.37
N LEU A 178 4.11 15.10 -8.35
CA LEU A 178 5.34 14.33 -8.33
C LEU A 178 6.56 15.25 -8.18
N GLN A 179 6.60 16.38 -8.88
CA GLN A 179 7.66 17.39 -8.71
C GLN A 179 7.61 18.06 -7.33
N PHE A 180 6.41 18.35 -6.83
CA PHE A 180 6.21 19.01 -5.54
C PHE A 180 6.49 18.11 -4.33
N ARG A 181 6.46 16.78 -4.49
CA ARG A 181 6.53 15.79 -3.40
C ARG A 181 7.71 15.97 -2.44
N THR A 182 8.85 16.47 -2.94
CA THR A 182 10.07 16.67 -2.14
C THR A 182 9.95 17.81 -1.15
N ARG A 183 8.96 18.69 -1.34
CA ARG A 183 8.65 19.84 -0.47
C ARG A 183 7.61 19.50 0.59
N LEU A 184 6.86 18.41 0.44
CA LEU A 184 5.88 17.97 1.44
C LEU A 184 6.60 17.49 2.73
N PRO A 185 5.93 17.56 3.90
CA PRO A 185 6.50 17.15 5.19
C PRO A 185 6.67 15.63 5.29
#